data_AF-A0A559ID62-F1
#
_entry.id   AF-A0A559ID62-F1
#
_cell.length_a   1.000
_cell.length_b   1.000
_cell.length_c   1.000
_cell.angle_alpha   90.00
_cell.angle_beta   90.00
_cell.angle_gamma   90.00
#
_symmetry.space_group_name_H-M   'P 1'
#
loop_
_entity.id
_entity.type
_entity.pdbx_description
1 polymer ?
#
loop_
_entity_poly.entity_id
_entity_poly.type
_entity_poly.pdbx_seq_one_letter_code
_entity_poly.pdbx_strand_id
1 'polypeptide(L)'
;MNIQFVILLLILILFVLVFIEKLIFKQHKVSNVLNVLYKHFNERKEKLVEFRISETKARQRIREFEVKTIRQEYYLVSINGLKIKSAESIDGFSLEEDNCLLHGKIHPINLDRYELFIREANEADRR
;
A
#
# COMPACT_ATOMS: atom_id res chain seq x y z
N MET A 1 -37.16 -34.18 -2.75
CA MET A 1 -36.40 -32.93 -2.61
C MET A 1 -36.68 -32.07 -3.84
N ASN A 2 -37.31 -30.91 -3.69
CA ASN A 2 -37.79 -30.11 -4.83
C ASN A 2 -36.60 -29.54 -5.61
N ILE A 3 -36.57 -29.76 -6.93
CA ILE A 3 -35.52 -29.27 -7.83
C ILE A 3 -35.35 -27.74 -7.70
N GLN A 4 -36.44 -27.00 -7.48
CA GLN A 4 -36.40 -25.56 -7.20
C GLN A 4 -35.59 -25.21 -5.95
N PHE A 5 -35.63 -26.05 -4.92
CA PHE A 5 -34.88 -25.85 -3.68
C PHE A 5 -33.37 -26.05 -3.89
N VAL A 6 -32.99 -27.00 -4.76
CA VAL A 6 -31.60 -27.25 -5.13
C VAL A 6 -31.03 -26.08 -5.94
N ILE A 7 -31.81 -25.54 -6.88
CA ILE A 7 -31.41 -24.38 -7.69
C ILE A 7 -31.23 -23.14 -6.79
N LEU A 8 -32.16 -22.90 -5.87
CA LEU A 8 -32.07 -21.78 -4.93
C LEU A 8 -30.82 -21.88 -4.03
N LEU A 9 -30.51 -23.09 -3.56
CA LEU A 9 -29.32 -23.36 -2.75
C LEU A 9 -28.02 -23.07 -3.52
N LEU A 10 -27.95 -23.48 -4.79
CA LEU A 10 -26.77 -23.23 -5.63
C LEU A 10 -26.54 -21.74 -5.90
N ILE A 11 -27.62 -20.98 -6.15
CA ILE A 11 -27.54 -19.52 -6.32
C ILE A 11 -27.07 -18.85 -5.03
N LEU A 12 -27.57 -19.30 -3.87
CA LEU A 12 -27.15 -18.78 -2.57
C LEU A 12 -25.66 -19.05 -2.33
N ILE A 13 -25.19 -20.26 -2.62
CA ILE A 13 -23.78 -20.63 -2.49
C ILE A 13 -22.91 -19.76 -3.41
N LEU A 14 -23.32 -19.55 -4.67
CA LEU A 14 -22.61 -18.67 -5.60
C LEU A 14 -22.52 -17.24 -5.08
N PHE A 15 -23.62 -16.71 -4.52
CA PHE A 15 -23.65 -15.37 -3.95
C PHE A 15 -22.74 -15.25 -2.72
N VAL A 16 -22.73 -16.26 -1.85
CA VAL A 16 -21.82 -16.32 -0.70
C VAL A 16 -20.37 -16.38 -1.15
N LEU A 17 -20.05 -17.18 -2.18
CA LEU A 17 -18.69 -17.26 -2.73
C LEU A 17 -18.23 -15.91 -3.31
N VAL A 18 -19.07 -15.24 -4.10
CA VAL A 18 -18.77 -13.89 -4.64
C VAL A 18 -18.63 -12.85 -3.53
N PHE A 19 -19.42 -12.96 -2.46
CA PHE A 19 -19.34 -12.06 -1.31
C PHE A 19 -18.07 -12.29 -0.49
N ILE A 20 -17.70 -13.55 -0.26
CA ILE A 20 -16.43 -13.94 0.38
C ILE A 20 -15.25 -13.49 -0.47
N GLU A 21 -15.29 -13.69 -1.79
CA GLU A 21 -14.26 -13.21 -2.71
C GLU A 21 -14.09 -11.68 -2.60
N LYS A 22 -15.18 -10.92 -2.64
CA LYS A 22 -15.14 -9.46 -2.41
C LYS A 22 -14.61 -9.06 -1.03
N LEU A 23 -14.84 -9.86 0.01
CA LEU A 23 -14.34 -9.65 1.37
C LEU A 23 -12.84 -9.97 1.49
N ILE A 24 -12.39 -11.08 0.91
CA ILE A 24 -11.01 -11.53 0.91
C ILE A 24 -10.14 -10.62 0.04
N PHE A 25 -10.58 -10.24 -1.15
CA PHE A 25 -9.87 -9.25 -1.98
C PHE A 25 -9.77 -7.88 -1.31
N LYS A 26 -10.76 -7.49 -0.49
CA LYS A 26 -10.69 -6.27 0.34
C LYS A 26 -9.79 -6.40 1.57
N GLN A 27 -9.37 -7.61 1.97
CA GLN A 27 -8.51 -7.83 3.14
C GLN A 27 -7.02 -7.62 2.85
N HIS A 28 -6.62 -7.44 1.59
CA HIS A 28 -5.36 -6.76 1.26
C HIS A 28 -5.47 -5.25 1.55
N LYS A 29 -5.81 -4.92 2.81
CA LYS A 29 -5.78 -3.57 3.34
C LYS A 29 -4.33 -3.16 3.51
N VAL A 30 -3.73 -2.77 2.40
CA VAL A 30 -2.59 -1.87 2.39
C VAL A 30 -2.94 -0.75 3.40
N SER A 31 -2.06 -0.46 4.38
CA SER A 31 -2.30 0.51 5.45
C SER A 31 -3.06 1.74 4.93
N ASN A 32 -4.01 2.31 5.69
CA ASN A 32 -4.80 3.47 5.24
C ASN A 32 -3.91 4.62 4.71
N VAL A 33 -2.68 4.75 5.23
CA VAL A 33 -1.66 5.69 4.76
C VAL A 33 -1.15 5.36 3.36
N LEU A 34 -0.91 4.09 3.07
CA LEU A 34 -0.50 3.61 1.76
C LEU A 34 -1.63 3.77 0.73
N ASN A 35 -2.88 3.54 1.13
CA ASN A 35 -4.02 3.82 0.26
C ASN A 35 -4.11 5.32 -0.11
N VAL A 36 -3.74 6.21 0.81
CA VAL A 36 -3.65 7.65 0.52
C VAL A 36 -2.54 7.95 -0.50
N LEU A 37 -1.36 7.32 -0.36
CA LEU A 37 -0.29 7.42 -1.37
C LEU A 37 -0.76 6.93 -2.74
N TYR A 38 -1.30 5.72 -2.81
CA TYR A 38 -1.82 5.15 -4.05
C TYR A 38 -2.85 6.06 -4.73
N LYS A 39 -3.82 6.57 -3.96
CA LYS A 39 -4.85 7.46 -4.48
C LYS A 39 -4.26 8.75 -5.06
N HIS A 40 -3.29 9.36 -4.37
CA HIS A 40 -2.68 10.61 -4.81
C HIS A 40 -1.96 10.50 -6.15
N PHE A 41 -1.16 9.45 -6.35
CA PHE A 41 -0.48 9.24 -7.62
C PHE A 41 -1.47 8.83 -8.72
N ASN A 42 -2.49 8.04 -8.40
CA ASN A 42 -3.52 7.68 -9.36
C ASN A 42 -4.31 8.91 -9.87
N GLU A 43 -4.62 9.86 -8.99
CA GLU A 43 -5.25 11.15 -9.37
C GLU A 43 -4.35 11.99 -10.30
N ARG A 44 -3.03 11.87 -10.16
CA ARG A 44 -2.03 12.49 -11.03
C ARG A 44 -1.80 11.73 -12.35
N LYS A 45 -2.55 10.65 -12.62
CA LYS A 45 -2.32 9.72 -13.74
C LYS A 45 -0.92 9.09 -13.72
N GLU A 46 -0.37 8.95 -12.53
CA GLU A 46 0.90 8.27 -12.27
C GLU A 46 0.66 7.02 -11.43
N LYS A 47 1.63 6.12 -11.45
CA LYS A 47 1.57 4.87 -10.73
C LYS A 47 2.79 4.75 -9.86
N LEU A 48 2.56 4.54 -8.58
CA LEU A 48 3.59 4.24 -7.61
C LEU A 48 4.16 2.85 -7.94
N VAL A 49 5.48 2.71 -7.93
CA VAL A 49 6.16 1.41 -8.09
C VAL A 49 6.97 1.02 -6.87
N GLU A 50 7.40 2.00 -6.08
CA GLU A 50 8.17 1.73 -4.87
C GLU A 50 8.01 2.87 -3.87
N PHE A 51 7.96 2.56 -2.58
CA PHE A 51 7.98 3.55 -1.52
C PHE A 51 8.83 3.09 -0.34
N ARG A 52 9.48 4.04 0.31
CA ARG A 52 10.41 3.82 1.42
C ARG A 52 10.15 4.84 2.52
N ILE A 53 10.29 4.42 3.77
CA ILE A 53 10.26 5.32 4.93
C ILE A 53 11.24 4.83 5.99
N SER A 54 11.97 5.76 6.59
CA SER A 54 12.88 5.49 7.69
C SER A 54 12.13 5.39 9.00
N GLU A 55 12.73 4.73 9.99
CA GLU A 55 12.13 4.58 11.31
C GLU A 55 11.87 5.93 12.00
N THR A 56 12.85 6.84 11.90
CA THR A 56 12.76 8.18 12.49
C THR A 56 11.58 8.96 11.92
N LYS A 57 11.37 8.91 10.60
CA LYS A 57 10.25 9.59 9.91
C LYS A 57 8.90 8.89 10.15
N ALA A 58 8.88 7.57 10.30
CA ALA A 58 7.65 6.82 10.57
C ALA A 58 7.04 7.13 11.95
N ARG A 59 7.89 7.39 12.96
CA ARG A 59 7.49 7.74 14.32
C ARG A 59 7.03 9.20 14.48
N GLN A 60 7.30 10.05 13.49
CA GLN A 60 6.89 11.45 13.50
C GLN A 60 5.39 11.60 13.22
N ARG A 61 4.84 12.74 13.67
CA ARG A 61 3.44 13.13 13.38
C ARG A 61 3.23 13.38 11.89
N ILE A 62 4.21 14.01 11.25
CA ILE A 62 4.29 14.16 9.80
C ILE A 62 5.27 13.09 9.31
N ARG A 63 4.77 12.15 8.54
CA ARG A 63 5.54 11.03 8.00
C ARG A 63 5.96 11.37 6.59
N GLU A 64 7.23 11.20 6.29
CA GLU A 64 7.78 11.48 4.98
C GLU A 64 8.11 10.16 4.30
N PHE A 65 7.51 9.94 3.14
CA PHE A 65 7.75 8.77 2.31
C PHE A 65 8.54 9.18 1.08
N GLU A 66 9.62 8.47 0.79
CA GLU A 66 10.22 8.56 -0.52
C GLU A 66 9.48 7.61 -1.45
N VAL A 67 9.14 8.08 -2.63
CA VAL A 67 8.29 7.37 -3.58
C VAL A 67 8.94 7.40 -4.94
N LYS A 68 8.88 6.27 -5.65
CA LYS A 68 9.23 6.17 -7.06
C LYS A 68 7.99 5.82 -7.87
N THR A 69 7.86 6.44 -9.04
CA THR A 69 6.77 6.18 -9.98
C THR A 69 7.22 5.31 -11.15
N ILE A 70 6.25 4.82 -11.93
CA ILE A 70 6.50 4.04 -13.15
C ILE A 70 7.30 4.82 -14.21
N ARG A 71 7.27 6.16 -14.14
CA ARG A 71 8.05 7.05 -15.01
C ARG A 71 9.48 7.25 -14.55
N GLN A 72 9.89 6.55 -13.49
CA GLN A 72 11.20 6.71 -12.84
C GLN A 72 11.41 8.11 -12.23
N GLU A 73 10.31 8.78 -11.89
CA GLU A 73 10.34 10.03 -11.12
C GLU A 73 10.30 9.70 -9.62
N TYR A 74 10.99 10.52 -8.83
CA TYR A 74 11.10 10.35 -7.39
C TYR A 74 10.46 11.52 -6.67
N TYR A 75 9.75 11.22 -5.59
CA TYR A 75 9.05 12.21 -4.78
C TYR A 75 9.28 12.00 -3.29
N LEU A 76 9.40 13.08 -2.55
CA LEU A 76 9.25 13.10 -1.10
C LEU A 76 7.81 13.52 -0.76
N VAL A 77 7.04 12.61 -0.17
CA VAL A 77 5.62 12.80 0.13
C VAL A 77 5.41 12.90 1.63
N SER A 78 4.98 14.08 2.07
CA SER A 78 4.67 14.37 3.47
C SER A 78 3.21 14.05 3.78
N ILE A 79 2.96 13.18 4.76
CA ILE A 79 1.63 12.75 5.18
C ILE A 79 1.41 13.08 6.66
N ASN A 80 0.28 13.71 6.97
CA ASN A 80 -0.16 13.93 8.35
C ASN A 80 -1.49 13.18 8.57
N GLY A 81 -1.44 12.07 9.31
CA GLY A 81 -2.57 11.15 9.44
C GLY A 81 -2.91 10.49 8.10
N LEU A 82 -4.03 10.91 7.49
CA LEU A 82 -4.52 10.40 6.19
C LEU A 82 -4.62 11.49 5.12
N LYS A 83 -3.86 12.58 5.27
CA LYS A 83 -3.84 13.70 4.33
C LYS A 83 -2.42 13.97 3.87
N ILE A 84 -2.24 14.11 2.56
CA ILE A 84 -0.98 14.58 1.98
C ILE A 84 -0.87 16.08 2.19
N LYS A 85 0.30 16.50 2.68
CA LYS A 85 0.66 17.90 2.92
C LYS A 85 1.46 18.46 1.76
N SER A 86 2.45 17.72 1.29
CA SER A 86 3.27 18.06 0.13
C SER A 86 3.74 16.80 -0.58
N ALA A 87 4.08 16.96 -1.86
CA ALA A 87 4.74 15.97 -2.69
C ALA A 87 5.75 16.74 -3.55
N GLU A 88 7.02 16.65 -3.19
CA GLU A 88 8.12 17.41 -3.80
C GLU A 88 8.99 16.46 -4.62
N SER A 89 9.43 16.90 -5.80
CA SER A 89 10.32 16.10 -6.64
C SER A 89 11.71 16.03 -6.00
N ILE A 90 12.31 14.85 -6.02
CA ILE A 90 13.69 14.61 -5.57
C ILE A 90 14.47 13.89 -6.68
N ASP A 91 15.80 13.91 -6.61
CA ASP A 91 16.66 13.31 -7.66
C ASP A 91 16.72 11.78 -7.57
N GLY A 92 16.39 11.20 -6.42
CA GLY A 92 16.45 9.77 -6.18
C GLY A 92 16.08 9.41 -4.74
N PHE A 93 16.11 8.12 -4.42
CA PHE A 93 16.00 7.67 -3.04
C PHE A 93 17.23 8.08 -2.25
N SER A 94 17.03 8.80 -1.13
CA SER A 94 18.11 9.06 -0.18
C SER A 94 18.23 7.92 0.84
N LEU A 95 17.16 7.15 1.02
CA LEU A 95 17.12 6.03 1.95
C LEU A 95 17.53 4.71 1.26
N GLU A 96 18.61 4.11 1.75
CA GLU A 96 19.03 2.77 1.35
C GLU A 96 18.02 1.70 1.78
N GLU A 97 17.90 0.61 1.00
CA GLU A 97 16.91 -0.45 1.26
C GLU A 97 17.08 -1.06 2.66
N ASP A 98 18.32 -1.25 3.12
CA ASP A 98 18.63 -1.86 4.42
C ASP A 98 18.32 -0.96 5.62
N ASN A 99 18.23 0.35 5.37
CA ASN A 99 17.94 1.38 6.37
C ASN A 99 16.46 1.78 6.41
N CYS A 100 15.62 1.11 5.61
CA CYS A 100 14.17 1.31 5.60
C CYS A 100 13.51 0.58 6.77
N LEU A 101 12.63 1.27 7.50
CA LEU A 101 11.70 0.59 8.41
C LEU A 101 10.61 -0.12 7.61
N LEU A 102 10.07 0.57 6.62
CA LEU A 102 9.02 0.08 5.75
C LEU A 102 9.40 0.36 4.31
N HIS A 103 9.33 -0.70 3.51
CA HIS A 103 9.64 -0.67 2.11
C HIS A 103 8.58 -1.46 1.35
N GLY A 104 7.90 -0.83 0.41
CA GLY A 104 6.96 -1.51 -0.47
C GLY A 104 7.38 -1.42 -1.93
N LYS A 105 7.37 -2.54 -2.63
CA LYS A 105 7.58 -2.64 -4.08
C LYS A 105 6.28 -3.10 -4.74
N ILE A 106 5.95 -2.51 -5.88
CA ILE A 106 4.77 -2.83 -6.68
C ILE A 106 5.27 -3.32 -8.02
N HIS A 107 4.76 -4.46 -8.47
CA HIS A 107 5.26 -5.08 -9.68
C HIS A 107 4.93 -4.19 -10.90
N PRO A 108 5.92 -3.80 -11.72
CA PRO A 108 5.74 -2.79 -12.76
C PRO A 108 4.76 -3.22 -13.87
N ILE A 109 4.67 -4.53 -14.11
CA ILE A 109 3.77 -5.13 -15.12
C ILE A 109 2.40 -5.49 -14.51
N ASN A 110 2.37 -5.88 -13.23
CA ASN A 110 1.17 -6.35 -12.56
C ASN A 110 0.98 -5.54 -11.28
N LEU A 111 0.38 -4.36 -11.44
CA LEU A 111 0.31 -3.34 -10.39
C LEU A 111 -0.61 -3.74 -9.22
N ASP A 112 -1.32 -4.86 -9.36
CA ASP A 112 -2.11 -5.46 -8.30
C ASP A 112 -1.26 -6.34 -7.36
N ARG A 113 -0.03 -6.70 -7.78
CA ARG A 113 0.96 -7.39 -6.95
C ARG A 113 1.85 -6.39 -6.24
N TYR A 114 1.88 -6.50 -4.92
CA TYR A 114 2.75 -5.70 -4.05
C TYR A 114 3.52 -6.61 -3.09
N GLU A 115 4.75 -6.20 -2.79
CA GLU A 115 5.61 -6.79 -1.78
C GLU A 115 5.83 -5.73 -0.69
N LEU A 116 5.67 -6.12 0.58
CA LEU A 116 5.83 -5.23 1.72
C LEU A 116 6.84 -5.82 2.69
N PHE A 117 7.93 -5.09 2.91
CA PHE A 117 8.96 -5.40 3.88
C PHE A 117 8.84 -4.44 5.06
N ILE A 118 8.63 -5.00 6.25
CA ILE A 118 8.60 -4.25 7.51
C ILE A 118 9.75 -4.79 8.34
N ARG A 119 10.72 -3.92 8.66
CA ARG A 119 11.76 -4.27 9.62
C ARG A 119 11.15 -4.25 11.01
N GLU A 120 11.30 -5.33 11.75
CA GLU A 120 10.99 -5.32 13.18
C GLU A 120 11.92 -4.31 13.84
N ALA A 121 11.34 -3.30 14.51
CA ALA A 121 12.10 -2.30 15.22
C ALA A 121 12.98 -3.01 16.25
N ASN A 122 14.30 -2.94 16.10
CA ASN A 122 15.24 -3.53 17.04
C ASN A 122 14.93 -2.99 18.45
N GLU A 123 14.67 -3.89 19.40
CA GLU A 123 14.50 -3.54 20.83
C GLU A 123 15.78 -2.90 21.44
N ALA A 124 16.88 -2.89 20.69
CA ALA A 124 18.18 -2.33 21.09
C ALA A 124 18.21 -0.79 21.19
N ASP A 125 17.31 -0.06 20.52
CA ASP A 125 17.25 1.42 20.58
C ASP A 125 16.36 1.97 21.71
N ARG A 126 15.93 1.12 22.67
CA ARG A 126 15.21 1.53 23.89
C ARG A 126 16.11 1.65 25.13
N ARG A 127 17.41 1.86 24.98
CA ARG A 127 18.34 2.07 26.10
C ARG A 127 18.90 3.48 26.13
#